data_AF-A0A367LYI4-F1
#
_entry.id   AF-A0A367LYI4-F1
#
_cell.length_a   1.000
_cell.length_b   1.000
_cell.length_c   1.000
_cell.angle_alpha   90.00
_cell.angle_beta   90.00
_cell.angle_gamma   90.00
#
_symmetry.space_group_name_H-M   'P 1'
#
loop_
_entity.id
_entity.type
_entity.pdbx_description
1 polymer ?
#
loop_
_entity_poly.entity_id
_entity_poly.type
_entity_poly.pdbx_seq_one_letter_code
_entity_poly.pdbx_strand_id
1 'polypeptide(L)'
;RLVGSELCIRDRAQVALTLREVCDLRTEEIARAFLAAPSAIAQRIVRAKNKIREARIPYQVPTLEELPERLGNVLQVIYLVFNEGYSASTGASLTRADLSGEAIRVGRLLVELLPDPEALGLLALMLLHDSRRQARISASGELVRLDEQDRALWDRGLIVEGLGLVERA
;
A
#
# COMPACT_ATOMS: atom_id res chain seq x y z
N ARG A 1 23.39 -12.70 -12.13
CA ARG A 1 22.53 -13.47 -11.18
C ARG A 1 22.62 -12.99 -9.72
N LEU A 2 23.13 -11.78 -9.42
CA LEU A 2 23.24 -11.27 -8.03
C LEU A 2 22.50 -9.95 -7.75
N VAL A 3 21.88 -9.33 -8.77
CA VAL A 3 21.21 -8.03 -8.63
C VAL A 3 19.80 -8.17 -8.00
N GLY A 4 19.14 -9.31 -8.15
CA GLY A 4 17.76 -9.51 -7.69
C GLY A 4 17.58 -9.68 -6.17
N SER A 5 18.57 -10.24 -5.46
CA SER A 5 18.47 -10.49 -4.02
C SER A 5 18.74 -9.25 -3.17
N GLU A 6 19.65 -8.36 -3.59
CA GLU A 6 19.92 -7.11 -2.87
C GLU A 6 18.80 -6.09 -3.04
N LEU A 7 18.16 -6.04 -4.21
CA LEU A 7 17.02 -5.15 -4.49
C LEU A 7 15.78 -5.55 -3.66
N CYS A 8 15.50 -6.85 -3.55
CA CYS A 8 14.40 -7.40 -2.74
C CYS A 8 14.56 -7.09 -1.23
N ILE A 9 15.80 -7.05 -0.73
CA ILE A 9 16.08 -6.71 0.68
C ILE A 9 15.97 -5.19 0.94
N ARG A 10 16.35 -4.34 -0.02
CA ARG A 10 16.15 -2.88 0.07
C ARG A 10 14.68 -2.52 0.14
N ASP A 11 13.90 -3.10 -0.77
CA ASP A 11 12.47 -2.83 -0.91
C ASP A 11 11.71 -3.22 0.37
N ARG A 12 11.96 -4.42 0.91
CA ARG A 12 11.34 -4.86 2.17
C ARG A 12 11.69 -4.00 3.40
N ALA A 13 12.90 -3.45 3.46
CA ALA A 13 13.29 -2.56 4.55
C ALA A 13 12.65 -1.17 4.41
N GLN A 14 12.57 -0.65 3.18
CA GLN A 14 11.92 0.61 2.85
C GLN A 14 10.41 0.55 3.07
N VAL A 15 9.75 -0.53 2.66
CA VAL A 15 8.32 -0.76 2.92
C VAL A 15 8.08 -0.86 4.43
N ALA A 16 8.87 -1.63 5.18
CA ALA A 16 8.70 -1.72 6.64
C ALA A 16 8.90 -0.37 7.36
N LEU A 17 9.85 0.46 6.88
CA LEU A 17 10.05 1.81 7.40
C LEU A 17 8.89 2.75 7.03
N THR A 18 8.40 2.68 5.80
CA THR A 18 7.25 3.47 5.33
C THR A 18 5.99 3.14 6.13
N LEU A 19 5.72 1.85 6.33
CA LEU A 19 4.58 1.41 7.13
C LEU A 19 4.69 1.90 8.58
N ARG A 20 5.89 1.99 9.12
CA ARG A 20 6.11 2.46 10.48
C ARG A 20 5.99 3.97 10.62
N GLU A 21 6.59 4.74 9.70
CA GLU A 21 6.73 6.19 9.87
C GLU A 21 5.65 7.01 9.14
N VAL A 22 5.08 6.47 8.05
CA VAL A 22 4.09 7.17 7.21
C VAL A 22 2.68 6.65 7.47
N CYS A 23 2.57 5.33 7.65
CA CYS A 23 1.28 4.66 7.86
C CYS A 23 0.91 4.45 9.33
N ASP A 24 1.80 4.81 10.27
CA ASP A 24 1.63 4.69 11.73
C ASP A 24 1.30 3.27 12.25
N LEU A 25 1.75 2.22 11.53
CA LEU A 25 1.56 0.84 12.00
C LEU A 25 2.53 0.49 13.14
N ARG A 26 2.04 -0.30 14.10
CA ARG A 26 2.84 -0.91 15.17
C ARG A 26 3.73 -2.03 14.64
N THR A 27 4.85 -2.32 15.33
CA THR A 27 5.82 -3.36 14.91
C THR A 27 5.11 -4.70 14.73
N GLU A 28 4.17 -5.02 15.62
CA GLU A 28 3.40 -6.25 15.65
C GLU A 28 2.47 -6.37 14.44
N GLU A 29 1.98 -5.25 13.92
CA GLU A 29 1.11 -5.18 12.75
C GLU A 29 1.95 -5.35 11.48
N ILE A 30 3.10 -4.67 11.41
CA ILE A 30 4.08 -4.83 10.32
C ILE A 30 4.63 -6.27 10.29
N ALA A 31 4.88 -6.88 11.45
CA ALA A 31 5.34 -8.27 11.59
C ALA A 31 4.33 -9.27 11.05
N ARG A 32 3.04 -9.07 11.38
CA ARG A 32 1.94 -9.85 10.83
C ARG A 32 1.83 -9.69 9.32
N ALA A 33 2.02 -8.48 8.79
CA ALA A 33 2.01 -8.22 7.35
C ALA A 33 3.17 -8.93 6.63
N PHE A 34 4.39 -8.87 7.20
CA PHE A 34 5.58 -9.47 6.61
C PHE A 34 5.75 -10.97 6.87
N LEU A 35 4.81 -11.61 7.58
CA LEU A 35 4.91 -13.00 8.06
C LEU A 35 6.26 -13.26 8.75
N ALA A 36 6.66 -12.32 9.62
CA ALA A 36 7.95 -12.35 10.29
C ALA A 36 7.77 -12.14 11.80
N ALA A 37 8.77 -12.55 12.59
CA ALA A 37 8.78 -12.26 14.01
C ALA A 37 8.85 -10.74 14.27
N PRO A 38 8.13 -10.19 15.28
CA PRO A 38 8.22 -8.77 15.63
C PRO A 38 9.65 -8.28 15.89
N SER A 39 10.49 -9.11 16.52
CA SER A 39 11.91 -8.82 16.74
C SER A 39 12.69 -8.67 15.43
N ALA A 40 12.39 -9.48 14.42
CA ALA A 40 13.03 -9.41 13.11
C ALA A 40 12.66 -8.13 12.35
N ILE A 41 11.39 -7.69 12.45
CA ILE A 41 10.93 -6.42 11.89
C ILE A 41 11.53 -5.23 12.62
N ALA A 42 11.53 -5.23 13.96
CA ALA A 42 12.17 -4.18 14.75
C ALA A 42 13.65 -4.01 14.36
N GLN A 43 14.41 -5.10 14.30
CA GLN A 43 15.80 -5.06 13.86
C GLN A 43 15.96 -4.57 12.41
N ARG A 44 15.05 -4.96 11.51
CA ARG A 44 15.07 -4.49 10.11
C ARG A 44 14.89 -2.97 10.04
N ILE A 45 13.91 -2.43 10.76
CA ILE A 45 13.65 -0.98 10.83
C ILE A 45 14.87 -0.25 11.42
N VAL A 46 15.42 -0.74 12.53
CA VAL A 46 16.62 -0.14 13.16
C VAL A 46 17.81 -0.14 12.20
N ARG A 47 18.08 -1.25 11.51
CA ARG A 47 19.15 -1.33 10.50
C ARG A 47 18.93 -0.39 9.33
N ALA A 48 17.68 -0.24 8.86
CA ALA A 48 17.34 0.71 7.81
C ALA A 48 17.61 2.16 8.24
N LYS A 49 17.14 2.55 9.43
CA LYS A 49 17.40 3.88 10.02
C LYS A 49 18.88 4.16 10.19
N ASN A 50 19.66 3.19 10.69
CA ASN A 50 21.11 3.33 10.84
C ASN A 50 21.80 3.54 9.49
N LYS A 51 21.43 2.78 8.44
CA LYS A 51 21.97 2.97 7.09
C LYS A 51 21.68 4.37 6.54
N ILE A 52 20.46 4.88 6.74
CA ILE A 52 20.10 6.25 6.33
C ILE A 52 20.97 7.28 7.06
N ARG A 53 21.13 7.12 8.38
CA ARG A 53 21.96 8.01 9.21
C ARG A 53 23.44 7.98 8.82
N GLU A 54 23.99 6.79 8.60
CA GLU A 54 25.39 6.59 8.20
C GLU A 54 25.67 7.15 6.81
N ALA A 55 24.74 6.98 5.88
CA ALA A 55 24.85 7.52 4.52
C ALA A 55 24.76 9.05 4.46
N ARG A 56 24.40 9.72 5.58
CA ARG A 56 24.21 11.17 5.68
C ARG A 56 23.39 11.74 4.51
N ILE A 57 22.37 11.00 4.07
CA ILE A 57 21.50 11.44 2.99
C ILE A 57 20.74 12.66 3.53
N PRO A 58 20.97 13.87 2.98
CA PRO A 58 20.25 15.04 3.46
C PRO A 58 18.76 14.83 3.20
N TYR A 59 17.94 15.02 4.22
CA TYR A 59 16.50 15.07 4.04
C TYR A 59 16.18 16.37 3.29
N GLN A 60 15.98 16.25 1.99
CA GLN A 60 15.58 17.34 1.11
C GLN A 60 14.15 17.08 0.70
N VAL A 61 13.29 18.08 0.94
CA VAL A 61 11.96 18.10 0.34
C VAL A 61 12.19 18.32 -1.15
N PRO A 62 11.80 17.38 -2.03
CA PRO A 62 12.01 17.53 -3.46
C PRO A 62 11.28 18.75 -3.98
N THR A 63 11.88 19.44 -4.95
CA THR A 63 11.19 20.53 -5.66
C THR A 63 10.06 19.94 -6.52
N LEU A 64 9.09 20.77 -6.93
CA LEU A 64 7.99 20.33 -7.80
C LEU A 64 8.50 19.68 -9.10
N GLU A 65 9.66 20.11 -9.59
CA GLU A 65 10.32 19.62 -10.80
C GLU A 65 10.95 18.23 -10.61
N GLU A 66 11.31 17.86 -9.38
CA GLU A 66 11.87 16.55 -9.02
C GLU A 66 10.80 15.52 -8.66
N LEU A 67 9.56 15.96 -8.43
CA LEU A 67 8.45 15.07 -8.06
C LEU A 67 8.15 14.01 -9.13
N PRO A 68 8.08 14.32 -10.45
CA PRO A 68 7.75 13.32 -11.47
C PRO A 68 8.72 12.13 -11.50
N GLU A 69 10.03 12.36 -11.37
CA GLU A 69 11.03 11.29 -11.37
C GLU A 69 10.92 10.37 -10.13
N ARG A 70 10.39 10.89 -9.03
CA ARG A 70 10.21 10.16 -7.77
C ARG A 70 8.83 9.54 -7.65
N LEU A 71 7.85 10.08 -8.37
CA LEU A 71 6.44 9.71 -8.31
C LEU A 71 6.26 8.23 -8.62
N GLY A 72 6.88 7.70 -9.67
CA GLY A 72 6.77 6.30 -10.05
C GLY A 72 7.15 5.33 -8.92
N ASN A 73 8.22 5.61 -8.17
CA ASN A 73 8.63 4.79 -7.03
C ASN A 73 7.62 4.88 -5.87
N VAL A 74 7.05 6.06 -5.62
CA VAL A 74 6.04 6.27 -4.58
C VAL A 74 4.75 5.51 -4.94
N LEU A 75 4.27 5.66 -6.18
CA LEU A 75 3.10 4.95 -6.71
C LEU A 75 3.30 3.44 -6.64
N GLN A 76 4.49 2.94 -6.98
CA GLN A 76 4.82 1.52 -6.85
C GLN A 76 4.71 1.04 -5.40
N VAL A 77 5.28 1.77 -4.44
CA VAL A 77 5.21 1.40 -3.02
C VAL A 77 3.76 1.41 -2.52
N ILE A 78 2.99 2.44 -2.86
CA ILE A 78 1.55 2.54 -2.49
C ILE A 78 0.79 1.33 -3.04
N TYR A 79 1.00 0.99 -4.31
CA TYR A 79 0.34 -0.14 -4.93
C TYR A 79 0.74 -1.48 -4.30
N LEU A 80 2.01 -1.67 -3.95
CA LEU A 80 2.48 -2.89 -3.28
C LEU A 80 1.86 -3.04 -1.89
N VAL A 81 1.79 -1.95 -1.11
CA VAL A 81 1.13 -1.95 0.20
C VAL A 81 -0.36 -2.29 0.05
N PHE A 82 -1.03 -1.68 -0.92
CA PHE A 82 -2.43 -1.98 -1.22
C PHE A 82 -2.63 -3.44 -1.58
N ASN A 83 -1.83 -3.98 -2.51
CA ASN A 83 -1.99 -5.34 -3.01
C ASN A 83 -1.73 -6.38 -1.92
N GLU A 84 -0.76 -6.15 -1.04
CA GLU A 84 -0.51 -7.03 0.12
C GLU A 84 -1.70 -7.03 1.09
N GLY A 85 -2.31 -5.87 1.36
CA GLY A 85 -3.52 -5.77 2.17
C GLY A 85 -4.76 -6.41 1.51
N TYR A 86 -4.92 -6.19 0.21
CA TYR A 86 -6.08 -6.62 -0.58
C TYR A 86 -6.06 -8.13 -0.91
N SER A 87 -4.90 -8.71 -1.23
CA SER A 87 -4.75 -10.13 -1.57
C SER A 87 -4.91 -11.04 -0.35
N ALA A 88 -4.48 -10.57 0.83
CA ALA A 88 -4.53 -11.35 2.07
C ALA A 88 -5.88 -11.28 2.81
N SER A 89 -6.91 -10.70 2.17
CA SER A 89 -8.29 -10.70 2.69
C SER A 89 -8.82 -12.11 2.97
N THR A 90 -8.26 -13.15 2.36
CA THR A 90 -8.60 -14.58 2.53
C THR A 90 -8.11 -15.24 3.84
N GLY A 91 -7.43 -14.50 4.73
CA GLY A 91 -6.90 -15.04 6.00
C GLY A 91 -7.42 -14.30 7.23
N ALA A 92 -7.43 -14.99 8.38
CA ALA A 92 -8.00 -14.55 9.67
C ALA A 92 -7.30 -13.35 10.37
N SER A 93 -6.69 -12.42 9.62
CA SER A 93 -5.91 -11.32 10.19
C SER A 93 -6.51 -9.95 9.88
N LEU A 94 -7.20 -9.38 10.87
CA LEU A 94 -7.75 -8.01 10.88
C LEU A 94 -6.70 -6.95 10.47
N THR A 95 -5.44 -7.14 10.84
CA THR A 95 -4.33 -6.19 10.58
C THR A 95 -4.01 -5.89 9.12
N ARG A 96 -4.53 -6.68 8.17
CA ARG A 96 -4.23 -6.49 6.75
C ARG A 96 -5.31 -5.70 6.01
N ALA A 97 -6.50 -5.61 6.61
CA ALA A 97 -7.53 -4.63 6.25
C ALA A 97 -7.02 -3.20 6.38
N ASP A 98 -6.25 -2.97 7.44
CA ASP A 98 -5.72 -1.66 7.76
C ASP A 98 -4.72 -1.19 6.69
N LEU A 99 -3.97 -2.10 6.06
CA LEU A 99 -3.00 -1.78 5.01
C LEU A 99 -3.64 -1.31 3.70
N SER A 100 -4.70 -1.97 3.22
CA SER A 100 -5.37 -1.52 1.98
C SER A 100 -6.06 -0.18 2.19
N GLY A 101 -6.73 0.00 3.34
CA GLY A 101 -7.33 1.28 3.71
C GLY A 101 -6.29 2.39 3.84
N GLU A 102 -5.13 2.09 4.41
CA GLU A 102 -4.05 3.04 4.60
C GLU A 102 -3.35 3.42 3.28
N ALA A 103 -3.17 2.46 2.37
CA ALA A 103 -2.70 2.76 1.01
C ALA A 103 -3.67 3.69 0.26
N ILE A 104 -4.98 3.48 0.42
CA ILE A 104 -6.01 4.39 -0.12
C ILE A 104 -5.90 5.77 0.52
N ARG A 105 -5.71 5.86 1.85
CA ARG A 105 -5.53 7.15 2.56
C ARG A 105 -4.32 7.91 2.01
N VAL A 106 -3.17 7.25 1.87
CA VAL A 106 -1.95 7.86 1.32
C VAL A 106 -2.15 8.25 -0.15
N GLY A 107 -2.84 7.43 -0.95
CA GLY A 107 -3.18 7.76 -2.32
C GLY A 107 -4.05 9.02 -2.45
N ARG A 108 -5.05 9.19 -1.57
CA ARG A 108 -5.87 10.42 -1.52
C ARG A 108 -5.04 11.66 -1.19
N LEU A 109 -4.15 11.57 -0.21
CA LEU A 109 -3.24 12.68 0.15
C LEU A 109 -2.31 13.04 -1.01
N LEU A 110 -1.80 12.03 -1.74
CA LEU A 110 -0.95 12.26 -2.90
C LEU A 110 -1.70 13.00 -4.01
N VAL A 111 -2.93 12.57 -4.33
CA VAL A 111 -3.78 13.23 -5.33
C VAL A 111 -4.15 14.66 -4.94
N GLU A 112 -4.39 14.92 -3.64
CA GLU A 112 -4.65 16.27 -3.13
C GLU A 112 -3.44 17.19 -3.32
N LEU A 113 -2.23 16.68 -3.07
CA LEU A 113 -0.98 17.43 -3.22
C LEU A 113 -0.58 17.60 -4.68
N LEU A 114 -0.75 16.56 -5.50
CA LEU A 114 -0.31 16.48 -6.88
C LEU A 114 -1.35 15.68 -7.70
N PRO A 115 -2.29 16.34 -8.40
CA PRO A 115 -3.33 15.68 -9.18
C PRO A 115 -2.79 15.20 -10.54
N ASP A 116 -1.74 14.38 -10.49
CA ASP A 116 -1.11 13.75 -11.66
C ASP A 116 -1.98 12.59 -12.19
N PRO A 117 -2.09 12.39 -13.52
CA PRO A 117 -2.88 11.31 -14.12
C PRO A 117 -2.54 9.91 -13.60
N GLU A 118 -1.27 9.59 -13.35
CA GLU A 118 -0.87 8.28 -12.83
C GLU A 118 -1.31 8.09 -11.37
N ALA A 119 -1.24 9.16 -10.57
CA ALA A 119 -1.72 9.14 -9.19
C ALA A 119 -3.24 8.99 -9.11
N LEU A 120 -3.97 9.74 -9.96
CA LEU A 120 -5.43 9.63 -10.10
C LEU A 120 -5.83 8.21 -10.52
N GLY A 121 -5.17 7.67 -11.55
CA GLY A 121 -5.42 6.32 -12.06
C GLY A 121 -5.14 5.22 -11.03
N LEU A 122 -4.04 5.34 -10.27
CA LEU A 122 -3.72 4.38 -9.22
C LEU A 122 -4.75 4.42 -8.09
N LEU A 123 -5.14 5.61 -7.62
CA LEU A 123 -6.15 5.74 -6.58
C LEU A 123 -7.49 5.18 -7.05
N ALA A 124 -7.91 5.49 -8.28
CA ALA A 124 -9.12 4.95 -8.86
C ALA A 124 -9.12 3.41 -8.89
N LEU A 125 -8.02 2.81 -9.34
CA LEU A 125 -7.85 1.35 -9.36
C LEU A 125 -8.02 0.75 -7.96
N MET A 126 -7.36 1.32 -6.96
CA MET A 126 -7.43 0.84 -5.57
C MET A 126 -8.85 0.93 -5.01
N LEU A 127 -9.56 2.03 -5.24
CA LEU A 127 -10.94 2.23 -4.78
C LEU A 127 -11.91 1.23 -5.44
N LEU A 128 -11.79 1.03 -6.76
CA LEU A 128 -12.63 0.08 -7.50
C LEU A 128 -12.35 -1.37 -7.07
N HIS A 129 -11.10 -1.69 -6.73
CA HIS A 129 -10.75 -2.99 -6.16
C HIS A 129 -11.36 -3.15 -4.76
N ASP A 130 -11.11 -2.21 -3.85
CA ASP A 130 -11.54 -2.29 -2.46
C ASP A 130 -13.07 -2.24 -2.32
N SER A 131 -13.79 -1.60 -3.25
CA SER A 131 -15.25 -1.56 -3.28
C SER A 131 -15.92 -2.94 -3.24
N ARG A 132 -15.25 -3.98 -3.75
CA ARG A 132 -15.78 -5.35 -3.82
C ARG A 132 -15.34 -6.21 -2.65
N ARG A 133 -14.54 -5.67 -1.73
CA ARG A 133 -13.81 -6.45 -0.73
C ARG A 133 -14.71 -7.33 0.12
N GLN A 134 -15.86 -6.82 0.54
CA GLN A 134 -16.84 -7.58 1.34
C GLN A 134 -17.50 -8.72 0.57
N ALA A 135 -17.59 -8.62 -0.76
CA ALA A 135 -18.21 -9.64 -1.61
C ALA A 135 -17.25 -10.78 -2.01
N ARG A 136 -15.94 -10.65 -1.72
CA ARG A 136 -14.92 -11.62 -2.17
C ARG A 136 -14.87 -12.90 -1.34
N ILE A 137 -15.50 -12.92 -0.17
CA ILE A 137 -15.40 -14.01 0.80
C ILE A 137 -16.80 -14.39 1.23
N SER A 138 -17.10 -15.69 1.14
CA SER A 138 -18.36 -16.23 1.60
C SER A 138 -18.45 -16.22 3.13
N ALA A 139 -19.64 -16.47 3.69
CA ALA A 139 -19.80 -16.70 5.12
C ALA A 139 -18.96 -17.90 5.64
N SER A 140 -18.57 -18.83 4.76
CA SER A 140 -17.68 -19.97 5.07
C SER A 140 -16.19 -19.63 4.97
N GLY A 141 -15.80 -18.42 4.59
CA GLY A 141 -14.41 -18.00 4.46
C GLY A 141 -13.75 -18.35 3.12
N GLU A 142 -14.53 -18.78 2.13
CA GLU A 142 -14.03 -19.19 0.81
C GLU A 142 -14.05 -18.04 -0.19
N LEU A 143 -13.13 -18.07 -1.16
CA LEU A 143 -13.08 -17.10 -2.25
C LEU A 143 -14.29 -17.24 -3.16
N VAL A 144 -15.01 -16.13 -3.38
CA VAL A 144 -16.16 -16.06 -4.29
C VAL A 144 -15.71 -15.54 -5.66
N ARG A 145 -16.07 -16.28 -6.73
CA ARG A 145 -15.76 -15.87 -8.11
C ARG A 145 -16.48 -14.58 -8.46
N LEU A 146 -15.90 -13.75 -9.32
CA LEU A 146 -16.43 -12.42 -9.61
C LEU A 146 -17.88 -12.42 -10.12
N ASP A 147 -18.27 -13.42 -10.90
CA ASP A 147 -19.61 -13.63 -11.43
C ASP A 147 -20.63 -14.06 -10.35
N GLU A 148 -20.15 -14.61 -9.24
CA GLU A 148 -20.95 -15.09 -8.11
C GLU A 148 -21.00 -14.09 -6.94
N GLN A 149 -20.25 -12.99 -7.01
CA GLN A 149 -20.21 -11.96 -5.97
C GLN A 149 -21.54 -11.23 -5.86
N ASP A 150 -22.07 -11.12 -4.63
CA ASP A 150 -23.24 -10.29 -4.36
C ASP A 150 -22.89 -8.80 -4.54
N ARG A 151 -23.47 -8.19 -5.59
CA ARG A 151 -23.27 -6.78 -5.93
C ARG A 151 -23.96 -5.81 -4.97
N ALA A 152 -24.86 -6.30 -4.10
CA ALA A 152 -25.42 -5.50 -3.02
C ALA A 152 -24.39 -5.19 -1.93
N LEU A 153 -23.36 -6.03 -1.79
CA LEU A 153 -22.25 -5.84 -0.84
C LEU A 153 -21.14 -4.92 -1.38
N TRP A 154 -21.28 -4.41 -2.60
CA TRP A 154 -20.28 -3.52 -3.17
C TRP A 154 -20.44 -2.11 -2.61
N ASP A 155 -19.33 -1.52 -2.16
CA ASP A 155 -19.31 -0.15 -1.67
C ASP A 155 -19.53 0.84 -2.82
N ARG A 156 -20.73 1.41 -2.86
CA ARG A 156 -21.12 2.37 -3.89
C ARG A 156 -20.37 3.70 -3.79
N GLY A 157 -19.96 4.11 -2.58
CA GLY A 157 -19.18 5.34 -2.38
C GLY A 157 -17.81 5.23 -3.03
N LEU A 158 -17.10 4.12 -2.80
CA LEU A 158 -15.80 3.86 -3.42
C LEU A 158 -15.90 3.73 -4.94
N ILE A 159 -16.99 3.15 -5.45
CA ILE A 159 -17.22 3.07 -6.91
C ILE A 159 -17.41 4.45 -7.53
N VAL A 160 -18.25 5.30 -6.93
CA VAL A 160 -18.52 6.66 -7.43
C VAL A 160 -17.24 7.49 -7.40
N GLU A 161 -16.50 7.44 -6.30
CA GLU A 161 -15.21 8.13 -6.18
C GLU A 161 -14.21 7.64 -7.22
N GLY A 162 -14.06 6.31 -7.36
CA GLY A 162 -13.13 5.71 -8.31
C GLY A 162 -13.45 6.08 -9.76
N LEU A 163 -14.71 6.02 -10.17
CA LEU A 163 -15.12 6.43 -11.52
C LEU A 163 -14.89 7.92 -11.78
N GLY A 164 -15.19 8.79 -10.81
CA GLY A 164 -14.93 10.21 -10.94
C GLY A 164 -13.44 10.55 -11.07
N LEU A 165 -12.55 9.73 -10.49
CA LEU A 165 -11.10 9.87 -10.68
C LEU A 165 -10.65 9.38 -12.06
N VAL A 166 -11.23 8.29 -12.59
CA VAL A 166 -10.93 7.81 -13.96
C VAL A 166 -11.31 8.87 -15.00
N GLU A 167 -12.43 9.56 -14.83
CA GLU A 167 -12.86 10.61 -15.75
C GLU A 167 -11.96 11.85 -15.73
N ARG A 168 -11.18 12.03 -14.66
CA ARG A 168 -10.28 13.18 -14.45
C ARG A 168 -8.82 12.90 -14.82
N ALA A 169 -8.43 11.64 -14.88
CA ALA A 169 -7.07 11.19 -15.22
C ALA A 169 -6.81 11.34 -16.73
#